data_AF-A0A7K1E090-F1
#
_entry.id   AF-A0A7K1E090-F1
#
_cell.length_a   1.000
_cell.length_b   1.000
_cell.length_c   1.000
_cell.angle_alpha   90.00
_cell.angle_beta   90.00
_cell.angle_gamma   90.00
#
_symmetry.space_group_name_H-M   'P 1'
#
loop_
_entity.id
_entity.type
_entity.pdbx_description
1 polymer ?
#
loop_
_entity_poly.entity_id
_entity_poly.type
_entity_poly.pdbx_seq_one_letter_code
_entity_poly.pdbx_strand_id
1 'polypeptide(L)'
;MPRLPARTRLITPQWTVSAILWICVLSTMAGFQAWRGAFVDAALFFLIAGMLIVDRLTGGRIRLINRPMDSPRWVVVAITGALGIILVVAPRHGWVDLVTMVLIGVTVLVLAWNPRPKSNFRGARAIKRSALVWSLWAVALCAWEATAFILSVTTPNGGANFPTISILLDPVVESIPGRILFVGLWLAGGLSLIGFFRRRGN
;
A
#
# COMPACT_ATOMS: atom_id res chain seq x y z
N MET A 1 7.68 13.90 54.46
CA MET A 1 7.56 12.84 53.43
C MET A 1 8.14 13.37 52.11
N PRO A 2 9.27 12.85 51.61
CA PRO A 2 9.85 13.31 50.36
C PRO A 2 9.09 12.70 49.16
N ARG A 3 8.62 13.55 48.24
CA ARG A 3 8.01 13.11 46.97
C ARG A 3 9.12 12.55 46.07
N LEU A 4 9.06 11.26 45.75
CA LEU A 4 9.94 10.66 44.74
C LEU A 4 9.73 11.35 43.39
N PRO A 5 10.80 11.76 42.67
CA PRO A 5 10.67 12.35 41.35
C PRO A 5 10.07 11.33 40.37
N ALA A 6 9.10 11.78 39.58
CA ALA A 6 8.49 10.97 38.53
C ALA A 6 9.58 10.42 37.62
N ARG A 7 9.72 9.09 37.54
CA ARG A 7 10.60 8.43 36.56
C ARG A 7 10.21 8.93 35.18
N THR A 8 11.03 9.81 34.61
CA THR A 8 11.09 10.08 33.18
C THR A 8 11.34 8.74 32.51
N ARG A 9 10.29 8.10 31.98
CA ARG A 9 10.47 6.92 31.15
C ARG A 9 11.23 7.37 29.92
N LEU A 10 12.53 7.09 29.88
CA LEU A 10 13.34 7.23 28.68
C LEU A 10 12.64 6.42 27.59
N ILE A 11 12.10 7.12 26.60
CA ILE A 11 11.52 6.48 25.42
C ILE A 11 12.71 5.94 24.64
N THR A 12 13.02 4.66 24.82
CA THR A 12 14.04 4.00 24.02
C THR A 12 13.45 3.67 22.66
N PRO A 13 13.95 4.26 21.56
CA PRO A 13 13.43 3.97 20.23
C PRO A 13 13.66 2.49 19.91
N GLN A 14 12.58 1.76 19.62
CA GLN A 14 12.65 0.34 19.26
C GLN A 14 12.80 0.19 17.75
N TRP A 15 14.05 0.18 17.30
CA TRP A 15 14.40 -0.11 15.91
C TRP A 15 14.36 -1.61 15.67
N THR A 16 13.32 -2.09 14.98
CA THR A 16 13.27 -3.48 14.50
C THR A 16 13.84 -3.54 13.08
N VAL A 17 14.50 -4.64 12.73
CA VAL A 17 15.02 -4.88 11.37
C VAL A 17 13.92 -4.71 10.33
N SER A 18 12.70 -5.19 10.63
CA SER A 18 11.54 -5.01 9.75
C SER A 18 11.17 -3.54 9.52
N ALA A 19 11.23 -2.69 10.55
CA ALA A 19 10.94 -1.26 10.39
C ALA A 19 11.98 -0.56 9.51
N ILE A 20 13.27 -0.89 9.71
CA ILE A 20 14.36 -0.35 8.89
C ILE A 20 14.19 -0.77 7.42
N LEU A 21 13.87 -2.04 7.17
CA LEU A 21 13.61 -2.54 5.81
C LEU A 21 12.42 -1.82 5.16
N TRP A 22 11.33 -1.61 5.89
CA TRP A 22 10.18 -0.85 5.38
C TRP A 22 10.52 0.61 5.06
N ILE A 23 11.29 1.28 5.92
CA ILE A 23 11.74 2.66 5.68
C ILE A 23 12.61 2.71 4.42
N CYS A 24 13.57 1.79 4.27
CA CYS A 24 14.38 1.72 3.06
C CYS A 24 13.52 1.52 1.80
N VAL A 25 12.59 0.57 1.82
CA VAL A 25 11.72 0.28 0.67
C VAL A 25 10.88 1.50 0.30
N LEU A 26 10.23 2.15 1.28
CA LEU A 26 9.39 3.33 1.06
C LEU A 26 10.21 4.52 0.55
N SER A 27 11.40 4.75 1.10
CA SER A 27 12.30 5.82 0.66
C SER A 27 12.80 5.59 -0.77
N THR A 28 13.20 4.37 -1.12
CA THR A 28 13.61 4.03 -2.49
C THR A 28 12.45 4.21 -3.47
N MET A 29 11.23 3.78 -3.10
CA MET A 29 10.02 4.00 -3.91
C MET A 29 9.71 5.48 -4.11
N ALA A 30 9.78 6.29 -3.04
CA ALA A 30 9.54 7.72 -3.11
C ALA A 30 10.54 8.42 -4.03
N GLY A 31 11.83 8.07 -3.91
CA GLY A 31 12.88 8.59 -4.78
C GLY A 31 12.66 8.23 -6.25
N PHE A 32 12.29 6.98 -6.53
CA PHE A 32 12.02 6.54 -7.90
C PHE A 32 10.81 7.26 -8.52
N GLN A 33 9.74 7.46 -7.74
CA GLN A 33 8.54 8.16 -8.21
C GLN A 33 8.75 9.66 -8.41
N ALA A 34 9.56 10.30 -7.55
CA ALA A 34 9.97 11.68 -7.74
C ALA A 34 10.76 11.84 -9.03
N TRP A 35 11.67 10.89 -9.31
CA TRP A 35 12.45 10.89 -10.55
C TRP A 35 11.58 10.68 -11.80
N ARG A 36 10.54 9.86 -11.68
CA ARG A 36 9.56 9.60 -12.74
C ARG A 36 8.59 10.78 -12.99
N GLY A 37 8.62 11.83 -12.16
CA GLY A 37 7.70 12.98 -12.25
C GLY A 37 6.33 12.76 -11.60
N ALA A 38 6.12 11.62 -10.92
CA ALA A 38 4.92 11.31 -10.15
C ALA A 38 5.02 11.91 -8.74
N PHE A 39 5.01 13.24 -8.64
CA PHE A 39 5.28 13.96 -7.39
C PHE A 39 4.28 13.68 -6.26
N VAL A 40 3.01 13.47 -6.61
CA VAL A 40 1.95 13.16 -5.62
C VAL A 40 2.25 11.84 -4.91
N ASP A 41 2.56 10.80 -5.69
CA ASP A 41 2.84 9.48 -5.14
C ASP A 41 4.15 9.51 -4.33
N ALA A 42 5.19 10.17 -4.84
CA ALA A 42 6.44 10.39 -4.12
C ALA A 42 6.22 11.08 -2.76
N ALA A 43 5.38 12.12 -2.71
CA ALA A 43 5.04 12.82 -1.48
C ALA A 43 4.30 11.90 -0.50
N LEU A 44 3.36 11.08 -0.98
CA LEU A 44 2.64 10.10 -0.14
C LEU A 44 3.62 9.09 0.48
N PHE A 45 4.53 8.50 -0.30
CA PHE A 45 5.50 7.55 0.23
C PHE A 45 6.48 8.20 1.23
N PHE A 46 6.92 9.44 0.97
CA PHE A 46 7.74 10.19 1.92
C PHE A 46 6.98 10.49 3.23
N LEU A 47 5.72 10.90 3.15
CA LEU A 47 4.89 11.14 4.33
C LEU A 47 4.69 9.88 5.17
N ILE A 48 4.43 8.74 4.53
CA ILE A 48 4.28 7.45 5.22
C ILE A 48 5.61 7.02 5.85
N ALA A 49 6.73 7.16 5.15
CA ALA A 49 8.05 6.86 5.68
C ALA A 49 8.39 7.76 6.89
N GLY A 50 8.14 9.07 6.77
CA GLY A 50 8.29 10.03 7.85
C GLY A 50 7.41 9.70 9.05
N MET A 51 6.15 9.38 8.83
CA MET A 51 5.22 8.93 9.88
C MET A 51 5.75 7.69 10.59
N LEU A 52 6.31 6.71 9.87
CA LEU A 52 6.88 5.51 10.46
C LEU A 52 8.12 5.84 11.31
N ILE A 53 8.97 6.75 10.85
CA ILE A 53 10.15 7.24 11.61
C ILE A 53 9.69 7.93 12.89
N VAL A 54 8.71 8.83 12.80
CA VAL A 54 8.16 9.56 13.96
C VAL A 54 7.49 8.59 14.95
N ASP A 55 6.75 7.59 14.47
CA ASP A 55 6.17 6.56 15.34
C ASP A 55 7.25 5.78 16.11
N ARG A 56 8.36 5.43 15.45
CA ARG A 56 9.49 4.73 16.08
C ARG A 56 10.25 5.61 17.08
N LEU A 57 10.46 6.89 16.76
CA LEU A 57 11.06 7.86 17.67
C LEU A 57 10.16 8.13 18.89
N THR A 58 8.84 8.07 18.72
CA THR A 58 7.86 8.25 19.81
C THR A 58 7.58 6.94 20.58
N GLY A 59 8.27 5.84 20.24
CA GLY A 59 8.14 4.55 20.91
C GLY A 59 6.79 3.86 20.70
N GLY A 60 6.16 4.03 19.53
CA GLY A 60 4.88 3.40 19.18
C GLY A 60 3.67 4.00 19.90
N ARG A 61 3.79 5.25 20.39
CA ARG A 61 2.70 5.95 21.09
C ARG A 61 1.65 6.53 20.14
N ILE A 62 1.91 6.57 18.83
CA ILE A 62 0.95 7.07 17.84
C ILE A 62 -0.10 5.97 17.60
N ARG A 63 -1.05 5.87 18.53
CA ARG A 63 -2.23 5.04 18.34
C ARG A 63 -3.26 5.83 17.54
N LEU A 64 -3.14 5.82 16.22
CA LEU A 64 -4.00 6.59 15.31
C LEU A 64 -5.50 6.28 15.51
N ILE A 65 -5.84 5.00 15.72
CA ILE A 65 -7.21 4.53 15.96
C ILE A 65 -7.17 3.42 17.02
N ASN A 66 -7.84 3.66 18.15
CA ASN A 66 -7.92 2.74 19.30
C ASN A 66 -9.18 1.86 19.29
N ARG A 67 -10.14 2.13 18.40
CA ARG A 67 -11.39 1.38 18.30
C ARG A 67 -11.66 1.00 16.85
N PRO A 68 -11.69 -0.29 16.51
CA PRO A 68 -12.25 -0.70 15.23
C PRO A 68 -13.72 -0.32 15.22
N MET A 69 -14.16 0.35 14.17
CA MET A 69 -15.58 0.48 13.90
C MET A 69 -16.02 -0.84 13.26
N ASP A 70 -16.69 -1.70 14.03
CA ASP A 70 -17.27 -2.96 13.54
C ASP A 70 -18.39 -2.64 12.54
N SER A 71 -17.99 -2.27 11.33
CA SER A 71 -18.91 -1.94 10.26
C SER A 71 -19.45 -3.24 9.67
N PRO A 72 -20.77 -3.32 9.42
CA PRO A 72 -21.36 -4.46 8.76
C PRO A 72 -20.67 -4.72 7.41
N ARG A 73 -20.45 -6.00 7.08
CA ARG A 73 -19.76 -6.41 5.84
C ARG A 73 -20.38 -5.80 4.57
N TRP A 74 -21.69 -5.56 4.57
CA TRP A 74 -22.40 -4.92 3.46
C TRP A 74 -22.05 -3.44 3.31
N VAL A 75 -21.77 -2.71 4.39
CA VAL A 75 -21.33 -1.30 4.35
C VAL A 75 -19.95 -1.20 3.70
N VAL A 76 -19.05 -2.12 4.06
CA VAL A 76 -17.70 -2.19 3.46
C VAL A 76 -17.80 -2.46 1.96
N VAL A 77 -18.62 -3.43 1.54
CA VAL A 77 -18.84 -3.72 0.12
C VAL A 77 -19.54 -2.57 -0.60
N ALA A 78 -20.52 -1.91 0.02
CA ALA A 78 -21.23 -0.79 -0.57
C ALA A 78 -20.30 0.41 -0.81
N ILE A 79 -19.49 0.78 0.20
CA ILE A 79 -18.53 1.89 0.06
C ILE A 79 -17.44 1.53 -0.94
N THR A 80 -16.88 0.32 -0.85
CA THR A 80 -15.83 -0.15 -1.77
C THR A 80 -16.34 -0.25 -3.21
N GLY A 81 -17.56 -0.74 -3.40
CA GLY A 81 -18.21 -0.82 -4.70
C GLY A 81 -18.56 0.55 -5.26
N ALA A 82 -19.08 1.47 -4.45
CA ALA A 82 -19.36 2.85 -4.87
C ALA A 82 -18.07 3.57 -5.30
N LEU A 83 -17.00 3.47 -4.52
CA LEU A 83 -15.69 4.03 -4.87
C LEU A 83 -15.09 3.36 -6.12
N GLY A 84 -15.31 2.05 -6.28
CA GLY A 84 -14.95 1.30 -7.48
C GLY A 84 -15.67 1.77 -8.74
N ILE A 85 -16.97 2.05 -8.65
CA ILE A 85 -17.77 2.59 -9.75
C ILE A 85 -17.25 3.99 -10.12
N ILE A 86 -16.95 4.83 -9.12
CA ILE A 86 -16.37 6.15 -9.36
C ILE A 86 -15.03 6.04 -10.09
N LEU A 87 -14.15 5.11 -9.71
CA LEU A 87 -12.89 4.82 -10.43
C LEU A 87 -13.11 4.38 -11.89
N VAL A 88 -14.19 3.64 -12.16
CA VAL A 88 -14.49 3.19 -13.53
C VAL A 88 -15.00 4.35 -14.39
N VAL A 89 -15.82 5.23 -13.83
CA VAL A 89 -16.51 6.29 -14.56
C VAL A 89 -15.71 7.60 -14.61
N ALA A 90 -14.87 7.87 -13.62
CA ALA A 90 -14.13 9.13 -13.54
C ALA A 90 -13.06 9.26 -14.66
N PRO A 91 -12.83 10.48 -15.18
CA PRO A 91 -11.75 10.74 -16.12
C PRO A 91 -10.40 10.34 -15.54
N ARG A 92 -9.65 9.51 -16.27
CA ARG A 92 -8.30 9.10 -15.90
C ARG A 92 -7.41 10.35 -15.79
N HIS A 93 -6.55 10.41 -14.76
CA HIS A 93 -5.63 11.55 -14.50
C HIS A 93 -6.30 12.86 -14.06
N GLY A 94 -7.59 12.83 -13.70
CA GLY A 94 -8.26 13.95 -13.05
C GLY A 94 -8.02 13.98 -11.54
N TRP A 95 -8.16 15.16 -10.93
CA TRP A 95 -8.13 15.33 -9.47
C TRP A 95 -9.16 14.45 -8.73
N VAL A 96 -10.25 14.06 -9.41
CA VAL A 96 -11.28 13.17 -8.89
C VAL A 96 -10.74 11.76 -8.61
N ASP A 97 -9.84 11.24 -9.45
CA ASP A 97 -9.21 9.93 -9.28
C ASP A 97 -8.35 9.91 -8.02
N LEU A 98 -7.50 10.93 -7.84
CA LEU A 98 -6.67 11.14 -6.66
C LEU A 98 -7.53 11.19 -5.38
N VAL A 99 -8.57 12.02 -5.36
CA VAL A 99 -9.46 12.14 -4.20
C VAL A 99 -10.14 10.81 -3.89
N THR A 100 -10.60 10.09 -4.91
CA THR A 100 -11.22 8.76 -4.74
C THR A 100 -10.24 7.76 -4.15
N MET A 101 -9.00 7.74 -4.65
CA MET A 101 -7.95 6.86 -4.14
C MET A 101 -7.59 7.15 -2.68
N VAL A 102 -7.49 8.44 -2.32
CA VAL A 102 -7.28 8.87 -0.93
C VAL A 102 -8.45 8.43 -0.05
N LEU A 103 -9.70 8.61 -0.49
CA LEU A 103 -10.89 8.19 0.24
C LEU A 103 -10.94 6.67 0.43
N ILE A 104 -10.55 5.87 -0.57
CA ILE A 104 -10.43 4.42 -0.44
C ILE A 104 -9.36 4.08 0.60
N GLY A 105 -8.19 4.71 0.51
CA GLY A 105 -7.09 4.51 1.46
C GLY A 105 -7.50 4.79 2.90
N VAL A 106 -8.17 5.93 3.14
CA VAL A 106 -8.73 6.30 4.46
C VAL A 106 -9.80 5.31 4.90
N THR A 107 -10.70 4.90 4.00
CA THR A 107 -11.76 3.94 4.30
C THR A 107 -11.18 2.59 4.71
N VAL A 108 -10.18 2.09 3.98
CA VAL A 108 -9.47 0.85 4.33
C VAL A 108 -8.73 1.03 5.66
N LEU A 109 -8.08 2.17 5.89
CA LEU A 109 -7.40 2.44 7.15
C LEU A 109 -8.40 2.48 8.33
N VAL A 110 -9.59 3.03 8.17
CA VAL A 110 -10.59 3.08 9.25
C VAL A 110 -11.25 1.71 9.46
N LEU A 111 -11.58 1.00 8.39
CA LEU A 111 -12.36 -0.25 8.44
C LEU A 111 -11.49 -1.49 8.68
N ALA A 112 -10.29 -1.54 8.11
CA ALA A 112 -9.41 -2.70 8.16
C ALA A 112 -8.30 -2.59 9.21
N TRP A 113 -8.23 -1.47 9.95
CA TRP A 113 -7.33 -1.32 11.11
C TRP A 113 -7.86 -2.08 12.31
N ASN A 114 -7.81 -3.40 12.18
CA ASN A 114 -7.93 -4.32 13.29
C ASN A 114 -6.57 -4.96 13.50
N PRO A 115 -5.88 -4.73 14.63
CA PRO A 115 -4.72 -5.53 14.99
C PRO A 115 -5.19 -6.97 15.15
N ARG A 116 -5.08 -7.75 14.06
CA ARG A 116 -5.58 -9.12 14.03
C ARG A 116 -4.91 -9.87 15.18
N PRO A 117 -5.68 -10.61 16.02
CA PRO A 117 -5.08 -11.53 16.96
C PRO A 117 -4.16 -12.46 16.15
N LYS A 118 -2.96 -12.73 16.68
CA LYS A 118 -2.00 -13.66 16.07
C LYS A 118 -2.71 -14.99 15.85
N SER A 119 -3.24 -15.18 14.65
CA SER A 119 -3.87 -16.42 14.25
C SER A 119 -2.79 -17.48 14.28
N ASN A 120 -3.03 -18.57 15.00
CA ASN A 120 -2.17 -19.76 14.99
C ASN A 120 -2.28 -20.44 13.61
N PHE A 121 -1.68 -19.82 12.60
CA PHE A 121 -1.66 -20.32 11.23
C PHE A 121 -0.73 -21.53 11.17
N ARG A 122 -1.31 -22.71 10.95
CA ARG A 122 -0.57 -23.95 10.70
C ARG A 122 0.05 -23.86 9.29
N GLY A 123 1.31 -23.44 9.21
CA GLY A 123 2.03 -23.37 7.94
C GLY A 123 3.15 -22.32 7.85
N ALA A 124 3.91 -22.08 8.93
CA ALA A 124 4.97 -21.07 8.94
C ALA A 124 5.97 -21.19 7.77
N ARG A 125 6.27 -22.41 7.32
CA ARG A 125 7.15 -22.67 6.17
C ARG A 125 6.50 -22.31 4.83
N ALA A 126 5.21 -22.57 4.66
CA ALA A 126 4.45 -22.20 3.46
C ALA A 126 4.32 -20.68 3.34
N ILE A 127 4.03 -19.99 4.46
CA ILE A 127 3.97 -18.52 4.50
C ILE A 127 5.33 -17.92 4.16
N LYS A 128 6.42 -18.44 4.74
CA LYS A 128 7.78 -17.96 4.42
C LYS A 128 8.14 -18.16 2.96
N ARG A 129 7.81 -19.32 2.37
CA ARG A 129 8.04 -19.59 0.93
C ARG A 129 7.22 -18.66 0.05
N SER A 130 5.93 -18.50 0.35
CA SER A 130 5.07 -17.58 -0.40
C SER A 130 5.58 -16.15 -0.30
N ALA A 131 5.92 -15.67 0.90
CA ALA A 131 6.49 -14.35 1.11
C ALA A 131 7.80 -14.15 0.31
N LEU A 132 8.69 -15.15 0.29
CA LEU A 132 9.94 -15.09 -0.47
C LEU A 132 9.67 -15.04 -1.98
N VAL A 133 8.80 -15.90 -2.50
CA VAL A 133 8.43 -15.91 -3.92
C VAL A 133 7.81 -14.59 -4.34
N TRP A 134 6.86 -14.06 -3.57
CA TRP A 134 6.24 -12.76 -3.84
C TRP A 134 7.24 -11.61 -3.73
N SER A 135 8.19 -11.68 -2.78
CA SER A 135 9.24 -10.67 -2.65
C SER A 135 10.20 -10.70 -3.84
N LEU A 136 10.61 -11.89 -4.31
CA LEU A 136 11.43 -12.05 -5.50
C LEU A 136 10.72 -11.50 -6.74
N TRP A 137 9.43 -11.82 -6.93
CA TRP A 137 8.64 -11.27 -8.03
C TRP A 137 8.53 -9.75 -7.95
N ALA A 138 8.27 -9.19 -6.76
CA ALA A 138 8.20 -7.75 -6.57
C ALA A 138 9.53 -7.06 -6.90
N VAL A 139 10.66 -7.60 -6.43
CA VAL A 139 12.00 -7.07 -6.73
C VAL A 139 12.33 -7.21 -8.21
N ALA A 140 12.02 -8.36 -8.84
CA ALA A 140 12.26 -8.58 -10.25
C ALA A 140 11.45 -7.62 -11.14
N LEU A 141 10.16 -7.42 -10.83
CA LEU A 141 9.30 -6.46 -11.54
C LEU A 141 9.77 -5.02 -11.33
N CYS A 142 10.20 -4.67 -10.11
CA CYS A 142 10.74 -3.34 -9.82
C CYS A 142 12.06 -3.10 -10.58
N ALA A 143 12.96 -4.09 -10.61
CA ALA A 143 14.20 -4.01 -11.35
C ALA A 143 13.92 -3.92 -12.86
N TRP A 144 12.99 -4.72 -13.38
CA TRP A 144 12.54 -4.65 -14.77
C TRP A 144 12.03 -3.25 -15.14
N GLU A 145 11.10 -2.70 -14.36
CA GLU A 145 10.56 -1.34 -14.56
C GLU A 145 11.67 -0.29 -14.53
N ALA A 146 12.59 -0.36 -13.55
CA ALA A 146 13.69 0.58 -13.45
C ALA A 146 14.64 0.47 -14.65
N THR A 147 14.98 -0.74 -15.09
CA THR A 147 15.82 -0.99 -16.26
C THR A 147 15.13 -0.49 -17.53
N ALA A 148 13.86 -0.85 -17.76
CA ALA A 148 13.10 -0.39 -18.91
C ALA A 148 12.98 1.14 -18.95
N PHE A 149 12.76 1.78 -17.80
CA PHE A 149 12.71 3.23 -17.69
C PHE A 149 14.08 3.88 -18.01
N ILE A 150 15.18 3.38 -17.43
CA ILE A 150 16.53 3.87 -17.72
C ILE A 150 16.80 3.77 -19.23
N LEU A 151 16.56 2.60 -19.83
CA LEU A 151 16.77 2.39 -21.27
C LEU A 151 15.89 3.30 -22.13
N SER A 152 14.66 3.57 -21.70
CA SER A 152 13.74 4.46 -22.42
C SER A 152 14.24 5.92 -22.48
N VAL A 153 15.01 6.36 -21.47
CA VAL A 153 15.54 7.72 -21.34
C VAL A 153 16.96 7.84 -21.94
N THR A 154 17.79 6.80 -21.83
CA THR A 154 19.20 6.86 -22.27
C THR A 154 19.40 6.55 -23.75
N THR A 155 18.46 5.86 -24.39
CA THR A 155 18.60 5.41 -25.78
C THR A 155 17.76 6.28 -26.73
N PRO A 156 18.30 6.73 -27.88
CA PRO A 156 17.51 7.38 -28.93
C PRO A 156 16.36 6.46 -29.38
N ASN A 157 15.13 6.96 -29.44
CA ASN A 157 13.90 6.17 -29.67
C ASN A 157 13.61 5.09 -28.61
N GLY A 158 14.20 5.20 -27.40
CA GLY A 158 14.05 4.23 -26.32
C GLY A 158 12.60 3.98 -25.88
N GLY A 159 11.74 5.00 -25.96
CA GLY A 159 10.32 4.87 -25.62
C GLY A 159 9.53 3.88 -26.49
N ALA A 160 9.95 3.65 -27.74
CA ALA A 160 9.32 2.69 -28.65
C ALA A 160 9.93 1.28 -28.54
N ASN A 161 11.23 1.19 -28.23
CA ASN A 161 11.97 -0.08 -28.21
C ASN A 161 11.96 -0.76 -26.83
N PHE A 162 11.78 -0.01 -25.75
CA PHE A 162 11.77 -0.50 -24.37
C PHE A 162 10.60 0.08 -23.57
N PRO A 163 9.34 -0.17 -23.97
CA PRO A 163 8.19 0.32 -23.22
C PRO A 163 8.16 -0.33 -21.84
N THR A 164 7.95 0.48 -20.79
CA THR A 164 7.70 -0.03 -19.44
C THR A 164 6.38 -0.81 -19.42
N ILE A 165 6.23 -1.74 -18.48
CA ILE A 165 4.97 -2.48 -18.28
C ILE A 165 3.83 -1.49 -18.09
N SER A 166 4.07 -0.36 -17.44
CA SER A 166 3.05 0.70 -17.29
C SER A 166 2.56 1.29 -18.63
N ILE A 167 3.46 1.50 -19.59
CA ILE A 167 3.10 1.99 -20.95
C ILE A 167 2.37 0.90 -21.74
N LEU A 168 2.72 -0.37 -21.53
CA LEU A 168 2.03 -1.50 -22.16
C LEU A 168 0.63 -1.74 -21.55
N LEU A 169 0.47 -1.46 -20.26
CA LEU A 169 -0.80 -1.61 -19.56
C LEU A 169 -1.74 -0.41 -19.81
N ASP A 170 -1.20 0.74 -20.20
CA ASP A 170 -1.97 1.95 -20.48
C ASP A 170 -3.15 1.72 -21.45
N PRO A 171 -2.97 1.15 -22.65
CA PRO A 171 -4.08 0.94 -23.59
C PRO A 171 -5.11 -0.07 -23.06
N VAL A 172 -4.68 -1.03 -22.24
CA VAL A 172 -5.57 -2.00 -21.60
C VAL A 172 -6.45 -1.33 -20.57
N VAL A 173 -5.87 -0.48 -19.71
CA VAL A 173 -6.57 0.24 -18.64
C VAL A 173 -7.37 1.44 -19.16
N GLU A 174 -7.03 1.95 -20.34
CA GLU A 174 -7.78 3.01 -21.03
C GLU A 174 -9.09 2.48 -21.64
N SER A 175 -9.13 1.21 -22.02
CA SER A 175 -10.38 0.56 -22.44
C SER A 175 -11.34 0.39 -21.24
N ILE A 176 -12.60 0.82 -21.40
CA ILE A 176 -13.67 0.58 -20.40
C ILE A 176 -13.72 -0.90 -19.93
N PRO A 177 -13.68 -1.92 -20.82
CA PRO A 177 -13.67 -3.31 -20.36
C PRO A 177 -12.42 -3.70 -19.56
N GLY A 178 -11.23 -3.24 -19.96
CA GLY A 178 -10.00 -3.52 -19.22
C GLY A 178 -9.96 -2.82 -17.86
N ARG A 179 -10.52 -1.60 -17.77
CA ARG A 179 -10.71 -0.87 -16.52
C ARG A 179 -11.64 -1.59 -15.55
N ILE A 180 -12.77 -2.12 -16.03
CA ILE A 180 -13.70 -2.92 -15.21
C ILE A 180 -13.00 -4.17 -14.66
N LEU A 181 -12.24 -4.88 -15.51
CA LEU A 181 -11.49 -6.08 -15.09
C LEU A 181 -10.43 -5.74 -14.04
N PHE A 182 -9.64 -4.68 -14.27
CA PHE A 182 -8.57 -4.28 -13.38
C PHE A 182 -9.10 -3.84 -12.02
N VAL A 183 -10.10 -2.95 -11.99
CA VAL A 183 -10.73 -2.48 -10.75
C VAL A 183 -11.43 -3.64 -10.05
N GLY A 184 -12.14 -4.51 -10.79
CA GLY A 184 -12.82 -5.67 -10.24
C GLY A 184 -11.86 -6.64 -9.54
N LEU A 185 -10.74 -6.98 -10.19
CA LEU A 185 -9.69 -7.83 -9.61
C LEU A 185 -9.03 -7.17 -8.39
N TRP A 186 -8.76 -5.87 -8.47
CA TRP A 186 -8.17 -5.11 -7.38
C TRP A 186 -9.07 -5.08 -6.14
N LEU A 187 -10.36 -4.79 -6.31
CA LEU A 187 -11.34 -4.80 -5.23
C LEU A 187 -11.54 -6.21 -4.67
N ALA A 188 -11.60 -7.23 -5.53
CA ALA A 188 -11.69 -8.63 -5.09
C ALA A 188 -10.48 -9.03 -4.24
N GLY A 189 -9.26 -8.61 -4.64
CA GLY A 189 -8.04 -8.79 -3.88
C GLY A 189 -8.09 -8.10 -2.51
N GLY A 190 -8.52 -6.84 -2.46
CA GLY A 190 -8.70 -6.07 -1.23
C GLY A 190 -9.71 -6.71 -0.27
N LEU A 191 -10.87 -7.12 -0.77
CA LEU A 191 -11.90 -7.81 0.02
C LEU A 191 -11.41 -9.17 0.54
N SER A 192 -10.64 -9.90 -0.28
CA SER A 192 -9.99 -11.15 0.14
C SER A 192 -9.00 -10.94 1.27
N LEU A 193 -8.16 -9.89 1.20
CA LEU A 193 -7.23 -9.52 2.26
C LEU A 193 -7.94 -9.18 3.57
N ILE A 194 -9.08 -8.48 3.50
CA ILE A 194 -9.93 -8.18 4.67
C ILE A 194 -10.55 -9.45 5.27
N GLY A 195 -10.50 -10.58 4.55
CA GLY A 195 -11.04 -11.86 5.01
C GLY A 195 -12.53 -11.99 4.76
N PHE A 196 -13.09 -11.18 3.85
CA PHE A 196 -14.50 -11.22 3.46
C PHE A 196 -14.91 -12.60 2.95
N PHE A 197 -14.07 -13.21 2.10
CA PHE A 197 -14.30 -14.55 1.53
C PHE A 197 -13.97 -15.71 2.49
N ARG A 198 -13.44 -15.43 3.68
CA ARG A 198 -13.11 -16.49 4.63
C ARG A 198 -14.39 -16.95 5.31
N ARG A 199 -14.98 -18.05 4.81
CA ARG A 199 -16.08 -18.76 5.48
C ARG A 199 -15.69 -18.95 6.95
N ARG A 200 -16.52 -18.45 7.88
CA ARG A 200 -16.51 -18.93 9.26
C ARG A 200 -16.88 -20.41 9.16
N GLY A 201 -15.87 -21.28 9.16
CA GLY A 201 -16.12 -22.70 9.37
C GLY A 201 -16.73 -22.85 10.75
N ASN A 202 -17.92 -23.46 10.80
CA ASN A 202 -18.42 -24.12 12.01
C ASN A 202 -17.41 -25.19 12.45
#